data_AF-A0A5K1EHR9-F1
#
_entry.id   AF-A0A5K1EHR9-F1
#
_cell.length_a   1.000
_cell.length_b   1.000
_cell.length_c   1.000
_cell.angle_alpha   90.00
_cell.angle_beta   90.00
_cell.angle_gamma   90.00
#
_symmetry.space_group_name_H-M   'P 1'
#
loop_
_entity.id
_entity.type
_entity.pdbx_description
1 polymer ?
#
loop_
_entity_poly.entity_id
_entity_poly.type
_entity_poly.pdbx_seq_one_letter_code
_entity_poly.pdbx_strand_id
1 'polypeptide(L)' 'YAHPAEILFLGFATIVGPAITGPHLFTLWLWMMLRVLETVEAHCGYDFPWTLSKVLPIYGG' A
#
# COMPACT_ATOMS: atom_id res chain seq x y z
N TYR A 1 16.80 0.37 -1.95
CA TYR A 1 16.61 -0.36 -3.22
C TYR A 1 15.52 -1.38 -2.93
N ALA A 2 14.38 -1.30 -3.60
CA ALA A 2 13.27 -2.24 -3.37
C ALA A 2 13.50 -3.52 -4.18
N HIS A 3 13.14 -4.66 -3.60
CA HIS A 3 13.31 -5.94 -4.30
C HIS A 3 12.34 -6.02 -5.49
N PRO A 4 12.72 -6.56 -6.67
CA PRO A 4 11.83 -6.62 -7.83
C PRO A 4 10.47 -7.29 -7.54
N ALA A 5 10.45 -8.33 -6.69
CA ALA A 5 9.20 -8.98 -6.28
C ALA A 5 8.31 -8.07 -5.42
N GLU A 6 8.90 -7.21 -4.59
CA GLU A 6 8.20 -6.22 -3.77
C GLU A 6 7.51 -5.18 -4.66
N ILE A 7 8.22 -4.70 -5.69
CA ILE A 7 7.68 -3.77 -6.68
C ILE A 7 6.47 -4.38 -7.41
N LEU A 8 6.57 -5.65 -7.83
CA LEU A 8 5.46 -6.33 -8.50
C LEU A 8 4.25 -6.51 -7.58
N PHE A 9 4.49 -6.96 -6.35
CA PHE A 9 3.41 -7.22 -5.38
C PHE A 9 2.71 -5.92 -4.94
N LEU A 10 3.49 -4.90 -4.56
CA LEU A 10 2.94 -3.60 -4.14
C LEU A 10 2.36 -2.81 -5.31
N GLY A 11 2.93 -2.92 -6.52
CA GLY A 11 2.40 -2.33 -7.73
C GLY A 11 1.03 -2.95 -8.10
N PHE A 12 0.93 -4.28 -8.04
CA PHE A 12 -0.34 -4.98 -8.27
C PHE A 12 -1.40 -4.57 -7.25
N ALA A 13 -1.07 -4.56 -5.96
CA ALA A 13 -1.98 -4.12 -4.90
C ALA A 13 -2.48 -2.67 -5.12
N THR A 14 -1.65 -1.80 -5.69
CA THR A 14 -2.05 -0.42 -6.00
C THR A 14 -3.14 -0.35 -7.08
N ILE A 15 -3.12 -1.25 -8.07
CA ILE A 15 -4.02 -1.22 -9.23
C ILE A 15 -5.30 -2.03 -8.99
N VAL A 16 -5.21 -3.15 -8.25
CA VAL A 16 -6.33 -4.08 -8.07
C VAL A 16 -7.54 -3.46 -7.37
N GLY A 17 -7.33 -2.67 -6.32
CA GLY A 17 -8.44 -2.04 -5.58
C GLY A 17 -9.33 -1.19 -6.51
N PRO A 18 -8.76 -0.18 -7.19
CA PRO A 18 -9.51 0.64 -8.15
C PRO A 18 -10.12 -0.17 -9.29
N ALA A 19 -9.42 -1.20 -9.79
CA ALA A 19 -9.92 -2.06 -10.85
C ALA A 19 -11.18 -2.85 -10.43
N ILE A 20 -11.26 -3.29 -9.18
CA ILE A 20 -12.45 -3.98 -8.64
C ILE A 20 -13.58 -3.00 -8.35
N THR A 21 -13.28 -1.84 -7.77
CA THR A 21 -14.33 -0.87 -7.40
C THR A 21 -14.88 -0.08 -8.59
N GLY A 22 -14.19 -0.09 -9.74
CA GLY A 22 -14.58 0.72 -10.90
C GLY A 22 -14.27 2.22 -10.73
N PRO A 23 -14.77 3.08 -11.63
CA PRO A 23 -14.35 4.48 -11.75
C PRO A 23 -15.01 5.42 -10.71
N HIS A 24 -15.14 4.98 -9.46
CA HIS A 24 -15.66 5.82 -8.39
C HIS A 24 -14.53 6.64 -7.76
N LEU A 25 -14.54 7.95 -7.96
CA LEU A 25 -13.49 8.84 -7.46
C LEU A 25 -13.29 8.70 -5.95
N PHE A 26 -14.37 8.52 -5.18
CA PHE A 26 -14.27 8.37 -3.73
C PHE A 26 -13.47 7.12 -3.34
N THR A 27 -13.78 5.96 -3.92
CA THR A 27 -13.05 4.72 -3.59
C THR A 27 -11.63 4.75 -4.13
N LEU A 28 -11.40 5.36 -5.29
CA LEU A 28 -10.06 5.61 -5.83
C LEU A 28 -9.22 6.44 -4.86
N TRP A 29 -9.73 7.61 -4.41
CA TRP A 29 -8.99 8.48 -3.50
C TRP A 29 -8.77 7.85 -2.13
N LEU A 30 -9.78 7.16 -1.60
CA LEU A 30 -9.63 6.40 -0.36
C LEU A 30 -8.53 5.34 -0.50
N TRP A 31 -8.52 4.60 -1.61
CA TRP A 31 -7.49 3.60 -1.90
C TRP A 31 -6.10 4.22 -2.01
N MET A 32 -5.96 5.31 -2.78
CA MET A 32 -4.68 5.99 -2.94
C MET A 32 -4.15 6.54 -1.61
N MET A 33 -5.01 7.07 -0.73
CA MET A 33 -4.60 7.49 0.61
C MET A 33 -4.03 6.33 1.43
N LEU A 34 -4.69 5.15 1.41
CA LEU A 34 -4.18 3.97 2.11
C LEU A 34 -2.80 3.53 1.56
N ARG A 35 -2.65 3.46 0.24
CA ARG A 35 -1.37 3.08 -0.40
C ARG A 35 -0.24 4.07 -0.09
N VAL A 36 -0.53 5.37 -0.03
CA VAL A 36 0.44 6.40 0.33
C VAL A 36 0.84 6.27 1.81
N LEU A 37 -0.09 6.00 2.72
CA LEU A 37 0.22 5.81 4.14
C LEU A 37 1.18 4.63 4.38
N GLU A 38 1.00 3.53 3.66
CA GLU A 38 1.92 2.38 3.71
C GLU A 38 3.32 2.74 3.20
N THR A 39 3.39 3.57 2.16
CA THR A 39 4.67 4.04 1.61
C THR A 39 5.39 4.97 2.59
N VAL A 40 4.64 5.85 3.26
CA VAL A 40 5.15 6.76 4.30
C VAL A 40 5.69 5.97 5.49
N GLU A 41 4.98 4.94 5.92
CA GLU A 41 5.47 4.04 6.97
C GLU A 41 6.80 3.38 6.55
N ALA A 42 6.83 2.71 5.40
CA ALA A 42 7.98 1.94 4.93
C ALA A 42 9.24 2.78 4.66
N HIS A 43 9.08 4.07 4.32
CA HIS A 43 10.20 4.88 3.82
C HIS A 43 10.45 6.18 4.57
N CYS A 44 9.56 6.59 5.47
CA CYS A 44 9.73 7.82 6.25
C CYS A 44 9.91 7.57 7.75
N GLY A 45 9.93 6.32 8.21
CA GLY A 45 10.20 5.96 9.61
C GLY A 45 9.03 6.24 10.56
N TYR A 46 7.82 6.36 10.02
CA TYR A 46 6.60 6.42 10.83
C TYR A 46 6.23 5.04 11.33
N ASP A 47 5.85 4.94 12.60
CA ASP A 47 5.49 3.67 13.23
C ASP A 47 4.04 3.70 13.76
N PHE A 48 3.06 3.50 12.88
CA PHE A 48 1.66 3.49 13.31
C PHE A 48 1.31 2.16 14.01
N PRO A 49 0.43 2.14 15.02
CA PRO A 49 0.14 0.91 15.76
C PRO A 49 -0.77 -0.09 15.02
N TRP A 50 -1.35 0.29 13.87
CA TRP A 50 -2.27 -0.53 13.07
C TRP A 50 -1.73 -0.87 11.67
N THR A 51 -0.43 -0.76 11.44
CA THR A 51 0.13 -1.00 10.12
C THR A 51 0.13 -2.46 9.73
N LEU A 52 0.05 -2.71 8.42
CA LEU A 52 0.02 -4.06 7.88
C LEU A 52 1.37 -4.77 8.07
N SER A 53 2.47 -4.02 8.15
CA SER A 53 3.81 -4.55 8.43
C SER A 53 3.92 -5.22 9.82
N LYS A 54 3.21 -4.68 10.82
CA LYS A 54 3.15 -5.23 12.18
C LYS A 54 2.30 -6.50 12.25
N VAL A 55 1.28 -6.60 11.41
CA VAL A 55 0.36 -7.75 11.35
C VAL A 55 0.94 -8.87 10.48
N LEU A 56 1.63 -8.51 9.39
CA LEU A 56 2.25 -9.43 8.44
C LEU A 56 3.74 -9.08 8.31
N PRO A 57 4.65 -9.80 8.99
CA PRO A 57 6.09 -9.47 9.03
C PRO A 57 6.83 -9.64 7.70
N ILE A 58 6.14 -10.04 6.63
CA ILE A 58 6.63 -10.08 5.25
C ILE A 58 6.19 -8.85 4.42
N TYR A 59 5.50 -7.91 5.05
CA TYR A 59 4.93 -6.71 4.44
C TYR A 59 5.64 -5.48 5.02
N GLY A 60 6.02 -4.50 4.20
CA GLY A 60 6.60 -3.24 4.69
C GLY A 60 8.00 -2.86 4.19
N GLY A 61 8.59 -3.61 3.26
CA GLY A 61 9.89 -3.30 2.65
C GLY A 61 11.07 -4.01 3.31
#